data_AF-A0A7J8C634-F1
#
_entry.id   AF-A0A7J8C634-F1
#
_cell.length_a   1.000
_cell.length_b   1.000
_cell.length_c   1.000
_cell.angle_alpha   90.00
_cell.angle_beta   90.00
_cell.angle_gamma   90.00
#
_symmetry.space_group_name_H-M   'P 1'
#
loop_
_entity.id
_entity.type
_entity.pdbx_description
1 polymer ?
#
loop_
_entity_poly.entity_id
_entity_poly.type
_entity_poly.pdbx_seq_one_letter_code
_entity_poly.pdbx_strand_id
1 'polypeptide(L)'
;MHLPLILLATVGTCLGLLMAAAASTNPAQLDTPSMLPTHRRQKRHWIWNEMHIDEEKNTSLPHHVGKIRSSANNKKAKYLIRGDSANKVFRVNEDTGDVTQMNPRTG
;
A
#
# COMPACT_ATOMS: atom_id res chain seq x y z
N MET A 1 -16.49 30.68 -62.25
CA MET A 1 -16.49 29.56 -61.30
C MET A 1 -15.59 29.91 -60.10
N HIS A 2 -16.17 29.94 -58.89
CA HIS A 2 -15.51 29.80 -57.58
C HIS A 2 -14.61 30.89 -56.96
N LEU A 3 -14.98 32.18 -56.95
CA LEU A 3 -14.32 33.14 -56.03
C LEU A 3 -15.21 34.02 -55.13
N PRO A 4 -16.50 34.31 -55.39
CA PRO A 4 -17.29 35.18 -54.49
C PRO A 4 -18.02 34.44 -53.35
N LEU A 5 -18.05 33.10 -53.34
CA LEU A 5 -18.81 32.33 -52.33
C LEU A 5 -18.05 32.10 -51.01
N ILE A 6 -16.72 32.24 -51.00
CA ILE A 6 -15.90 31.93 -49.82
C ILE A 6 -15.83 33.12 -48.85
N LEU A 7 -16.07 34.35 -49.32
CA LEU A 7 -15.95 35.55 -48.47
C LEU A 7 -17.18 35.78 -47.56
N LEU A 8 -18.36 35.25 -47.90
CA LEU A 8 -19.53 35.33 -47.01
C LEU A 8 -19.51 34.28 -45.88
N ALA A 9 -18.71 33.22 -45.99
CA ALA A 9 -18.70 32.12 -45.03
C ALA A 9 -17.85 32.39 -43.78
N THR A 10 -16.95 33.37 -43.80
CA THR A 10 -16.04 33.63 -42.67
C THR A 10 -16.53 34.73 -41.73
N VAL A 11 -17.47 35.59 -42.15
CA VAL A 11 -18.05 36.62 -41.28
C VAL A 11 -19.19 36.06 -40.42
N GLY A 12 -19.93 35.07 -40.92
CA GLY A 12 -21.02 34.40 -40.16
C GLY A 12 -20.54 33.55 -38.98
N THR A 13 -19.32 33.01 -39.04
CA THR A 13 -18.76 32.17 -37.97
C THR A 13 -18.19 32.99 -36.82
N CYS A 14 -17.62 34.16 -37.08
CA CYS A 14 -17.07 35.02 -36.03
C CYS A 14 -18.17 35.65 -35.15
N LEU A 15 -19.34 35.98 -35.70
CA LEU A 15 -20.43 36.59 -34.94
C LEU A 15 -21.25 35.58 -34.11
N GLY A 16 -21.31 34.32 -34.53
CA GLY A 16 -21.93 33.23 -33.75
C GLY A 16 -21.12 32.84 -32.50
N LEU A 17 -19.79 32.90 -32.57
CA LEU A 17 -18.91 32.62 -31.43
C LEU A 17 -18.96 33.72 -30.36
N LEU A 18 -19.20 34.98 -30.74
CA LEU A 18 -19.23 36.09 -29.79
C LEU A 18 -20.54 36.15 -28.98
N MET A 19 -21.68 35.69 -29.54
CA MET A 19 -22.96 35.64 -28.82
C MET A 19 -23.13 34.39 -27.94
N ALA A 20 -22.37 33.31 -28.20
CA ALA A 20 -22.29 32.17 -27.28
C ALA A 20 -21.56 32.50 -25.97
N ALA A 21 -20.76 33.57 -25.94
CA ALA A 21 -20.06 34.03 -24.74
C ALA A 21 -20.94 34.87 -23.79
N ALA A 22 -22.15 35.27 -24.19
CA ALA A 22 -22.99 36.19 -23.43
C ALA A 22 -24.25 35.57 -22.80
N ALA A 23 -24.49 34.26 -22.95
CA ALA A 23 -25.73 33.62 -22.49
C ALA A 23 -25.52 32.37 -21.61
N SER A 24 -24.48 32.34 -20.77
CA SER A 24 -24.37 31.34 -19.70
C SER A 24 -23.98 31.97 -18.37
N THR A 25 -24.79 32.91 -17.90
CA THR A 25 -24.94 33.17 -16.47
C THR A 25 -26.05 32.26 -15.92
N ASN A 26 -25.70 31.03 -15.57
CA ASN A 26 -26.46 30.22 -14.62
C ASN A 26 -25.61 30.08 -13.34
N PRO A 27 -25.73 30.98 -12.35
CA PRO A 27 -25.07 30.82 -11.07
C PRO A 27 -26.02 30.08 -10.12
N ALA A 28 -26.31 28.81 -10.40
CA ALA A 28 -27.02 27.93 -9.45
C ALA A 28 -26.96 26.47 -9.91
N GLN A 29 -25.84 25.79 -9.67
CA GLN A 29 -25.88 24.36 -9.43
C GLN A 29 -24.83 24.00 -8.37
N LEU A 30 -25.19 24.30 -7.13
CA LEU A 30 -24.61 23.71 -5.95
C LEU A 30 -25.32 22.36 -5.81
N ASP A 31 -24.65 21.27 -6.16
CA ASP A 31 -24.89 19.89 -5.68
C ASP A 31 -24.03 18.91 -6.50
N THR A 32 -22.72 18.97 -6.31
CA THR A 32 -21.88 17.79 -6.55
C THR A 32 -21.86 17.02 -5.23
N PRO A 33 -22.55 15.87 -5.09
CA PRO A 33 -22.34 15.03 -3.92
C PRO A 33 -20.87 14.68 -3.93
N SER A 34 -20.16 15.11 -2.88
CA SER A 34 -18.75 14.89 -2.62
C SER A 34 -18.35 13.49 -3.10
N MET A 35 -17.81 13.39 -4.31
CA MET A 35 -17.19 12.16 -4.80
C MET A 35 -15.82 12.09 -4.15
N LEU A 36 -15.81 11.88 -2.84
CA LEU A 36 -14.60 11.47 -2.13
C LEU A 36 -14.05 10.27 -2.91
N PRO A 37 -12.77 10.30 -3.31
CA PRO A 37 -12.16 9.16 -3.99
C PRO A 37 -12.39 7.92 -3.13
N THR A 38 -13.20 6.98 -3.65
CA THR A 38 -13.42 5.72 -2.96
C THR A 38 -12.09 4.99 -2.92
N HIS A 39 -11.44 4.98 -1.76
CA HIS A 39 -10.14 4.34 -1.57
C HIS A 39 -10.31 2.82 -1.71
N ARG A 40 -10.27 2.33 -2.94
CA ARG A 40 -10.38 0.91 -3.25
C ARG A 40 -9.08 0.23 -2.88
N ARG A 41 -9.00 -0.23 -1.63
CA ARG A 41 -7.90 -1.07 -1.17
C ARG A 41 -7.93 -2.40 -1.93
N GLN A 42 -6.87 -2.69 -2.69
CA GLN A 42 -6.71 -4.02 -3.28
C GLN A 42 -6.60 -5.07 -2.15
N LYS A 43 -7.24 -6.23 -2.33
CA LYS A 43 -6.99 -7.39 -1.46
C LYS A 43 -5.53 -7.77 -1.63
N ARG A 44 -4.74 -7.64 -0.56
CA ARG A 44 -3.37 -8.16 -0.50
C ARG A 44 -3.48 -9.62 -0.10
N HIS A 45 -2.80 -10.50 -0.82
CA HIS A 45 -2.63 -11.89 -0.38
C HIS A 45 -1.77 -11.91 0.89
N TRP A 46 -2.03 -12.90 1.76
CA TRP A 46 -1.18 -13.13 2.91
C TRP A 46 0.16 -13.66 2.43
N ILE A 47 1.24 -12.95 2.77
CA ILE A 47 2.60 -13.42 2.59
C ILE A 47 3.02 -13.99 3.95
N TRP A 48 3.27 -15.30 4.00
CA TRP A 48 3.91 -15.92 5.15
C TRP A 48 5.41 -15.66 5.04
N ASN A 49 5.98 -15.04 6.06
CA ASN A 49 7.42 -14.82 6.10
C ASN A 49 8.09 -16.12 6.55
N GLU A 50 8.88 -16.71 5.66
CA GLU A 50 9.76 -17.84 5.97
C GLU A 50 11.12 -17.33 6.47
N MET A 51 11.73 -18.06 7.40
CA MET A 51 13.07 -17.78 7.91
C MET A 51 13.96 -18.98 7.58
N HIS A 52 15.19 -18.71 7.14
CA HIS A 52 16.12 -19.73 6.66
C HIS A 52 17.43 -19.65 7.44
N ILE A 53 18.01 -20.81 7.74
CA ILE A 53 19.33 -20.94 8.34
C ILE A 53 20.07 -22.10 7.70
N ASP A 54 21.38 -21.99 7.61
CA ASP A 54 22.24 -23.08 7.16
C ASP A 54 22.32 -24.16 8.25
N GLU A 55 22.18 -25.42 7.83
CA GLU A 55 22.37 -26.57 8.71
C GLU A 55 23.85 -26.70 9.13
N GLU A 56 24.11 -27.38 10.24
CA GLU A 56 25.46 -27.70 10.74
C GLU A 56 26.36 -26.50 11.10
N LYS A 57 25.80 -25.30 11.26
CA LYS A 57 26.51 -24.10 11.74
C LYS A 57 26.76 -24.13 13.25
N ASN A 58 27.54 -25.12 13.70
CA ASN A 58 27.73 -25.43 15.12
C ASN A 58 28.69 -24.48 15.86
N THR A 59 29.41 -23.62 15.14
CA THR A 59 30.49 -22.81 15.71
C THR A 59 30.04 -21.45 16.26
N SER A 60 28.79 -21.01 16.02
CA SER A 60 28.33 -19.66 16.35
C SER A 60 26.98 -19.59 17.08
N LEU A 61 26.71 -20.49 18.03
CA LEU A 61 25.49 -20.41 18.84
C LEU A 61 25.69 -19.44 20.03
N PRO A 62 24.74 -18.53 20.33
CA PRO A 62 23.42 -18.36 19.71
C PRO A 62 23.50 -17.78 18.29
N HIS A 63 22.77 -18.39 17.36
CA HIS A 63 22.72 -17.94 15.97
C HIS A 63 21.42 -17.16 15.70
N HIS A 64 21.51 -16.00 15.03
CA HIS A 64 20.33 -15.23 14.67
C HIS A 64 19.62 -15.85 13.46
N VAL A 65 18.32 -16.13 13.62
CA VAL A 65 17.47 -16.75 12.58
C VAL A 65 16.67 -15.69 11.83
N GLY A 66 16.13 -14.71 12.56
CA GLY A 66 15.30 -13.66 11.98
C GLY A 66 14.49 -12.91 13.02
N LYS A 67 13.42 -12.24 12.60
CA LYS A 67 12.59 -11.40 13.46
C LYS A 67 11.12 -11.47 13.10
N ILE A 68 10.29 -11.78 14.09
CA ILE A 68 8.83 -11.73 13.97
C ILE A 68 8.38 -10.31 14.22
N ARG A 69 7.43 -9.81 13.41
CA ARG A 69 6.91 -8.45 13.50
C ARG A 69 5.39 -8.47 13.53
N SER A 70 4.81 -7.73 14.45
CA SER A 70 3.38 -7.44 14.49
C SER A 70 3.13 -5.98 14.12
N SER A 71 2.06 -5.73 13.37
CA SER A 71 1.56 -4.37 13.13
C SER A 71 0.72 -3.83 14.30
N ALA A 72 0.44 -4.65 15.32
CA ALA A 72 -0.27 -4.21 16.50
C ALA A 72 0.54 -3.18 17.29
N ASN A 73 -0.11 -2.10 17.73
CA ASN A 73 0.51 -1.00 18.45
C ASN A 73 0.49 -1.17 19.99
N ASN A 74 0.34 -2.39 20.48
CA ASN A 74 0.25 -2.68 21.91
C ASN A 74 1.64 -2.90 22.53
N LYS A 75 2.12 -1.94 23.32
CA LYS A 75 3.42 -2.01 24.02
C LYS A 75 3.52 -3.11 25.08
N LYS A 76 2.39 -3.67 25.54
CA LYS A 76 2.35 -4.79 26.49
C LYS A 76 2.26 -6.16 25.79
N ALA A 77 2.15 -6.19 24.46
CA ALA A 77 2.12 -7.45 23.72
C ALA A 77 3.50 -8.13 23.81
N LYS A 78 3.48 -9.46 23.86
CA LYS A 78 4.68 -10.29 23.93
C LYS A 78 4.71 -11.27 22.77
N TYR A 79 5.89 -11.48 22.19
CA TYR A 79 6.10 -12.49 21.15
C TYR A 79 6.28 -13.87 21.78
N LEU A 80 5.55 -14.86 21.25
CA LEU A 80 5.63 -16.26 21.67
C LEU A 80 5.68 -17.16 20.44
N ILE A 81 6.56 -18.16 20.47
CA ILE A 81 6.61 -19.24 19.46
C ILE A 81 6.18 -20.57 20.09
N ARG A 82 5.56 -21.42 19.28
CA ARG A 82 5.03 -22.74 19.66
C ARG A 82 5.50 -23.78 18.65
N GLY A 83 5.54 -25.04 19.06
CA GLY A 83 6.01 -26.17 18.25
C GLY A 83 7.06 -26.99 18.98
N ASP A 84 7.42 -28.15 18.45
CA ASP A 84 8.26 -29.13 19.14
C ASP A 84 9.65 -28.60 19.52
N SER A 85 10.19 -27.72 18.68
CA SER A 85 11.50 -27.09 18.83
C SER A 85 11.45 -25.70 19.48
N ALA A 86 10.26 -25.18 19.79
CA ALA A 86 10.10 -23.89 20.46
C ALA A 86 10.63 -23.97 21.90
N ASN A 87 11.31 -22.90 22.32
CA ASN A 87 11.98 -22.74 23.62
C ASN A 87 13.15 -23.70 23.90
N LYS A 88 13.42 -24.68 23.01
CA LYS A 88 14.55 -25.62 23.10
C LYS A 88 15.67 -25.23 22.12
N VAL A 89 15.36 -25.34 20.82
CA VAL A 89 16.28 -25.01 19.73
C VAL A 89 16.05 -23.59 19.29
N PHE A 90 14.80 -23.17 19.15
CA PHE A 90 14.45 -21.81 18.76
C PHE A 90 13.90 -21.05 19.95
N ARG A 91 14.43 -19.86 20.20
CA ARG A 91 13.92 -18.93 21.20
C ARG A 91 13.57 -17.61 20.55
N VAL A 92 12.52 -16.97 21.07
CA VAL A 92 12.13 -15.61 20.68
C VAL A 92 12.33 -14.68 21.86
N ASN A 93 12.87 -13.49 21.61
CA ASN A 93 12.82 -12.42 22.59
C ASN A 93 11.39 -11.88 22.63
N GLU A 94 10.77 -11.93 23.81
CA GLU A 94 9.36 -11.59 24.01
C GLU A 94 9.04 -10.11 23.73
N ASP A 95 10.01 -9.21 23.83
CA ASP A 95 9.85 -7.77 23.61
C ASP A 95 10.15 -7.36 22.18
N THR A 96 11.18 -7.95 21.58
CA THR A 96 11.69 -7.50 20.28
C THR A 96 11.21 -8.34 19.10
N GLY A 97 10.79 -9.59 19.36
CA GLY A 97 10.46 -10.58 18.35
C GLY A 97 11.67 -11.18 17.63
N ASP A 98 12.90 -10.93 18.10
CA ASP A 98 14.10 -11.54 17.52
C ASP A 98 14.14 -13.04 17.83
N VAL A 99 14.35 -13.85 16.79
CA VAL A 99 14.42 -15.31 16.87
C VAL A 99 15.88 -15.73 16.77
N THR A 100 16.30 -16.55 17.72
CA THR A 100 17.64 -17.14 17.76
C THR A 100 17.57 -18.65 17.90
N GLN A 101 18.52 -19.31 17.25
CA GLN A 101 18.83 -20.71 17.46
C GLN A 101 19.82 -20.83 18.62
N MET A 102 19.50 -21.71 19.56
CA MET A 102 20.26 -22.01 20.75
C MET A 102 20.83 -23.42 20.69
N ASN A 103 21.80 -23.72 21.56
CA ASN A 103 22.26 -25.09 21.74
C ASN A 103 21.19 -25.91 22.48
N PRO A 104 20.68 -27.02 21.90
CA PRO A 104 19.63 -27.82 22.51
C PRO A 104 20.02 -28.42 23.87
N ARG A 105 21.32 -28.49 24.21
CA ARG A 105 21.80 -28.98 25.51
C ARG A 105 21.73 -27.94 26.64
N THR A 106 21.39 -26.69 26.32
CA THR A 106 21.33 -25.57 27.29
C THR A 106 19.91 -25.11 27.63
N GLY A 107 18.89 -25.84 27.17
CA GLY A 107 17.47 -25.51 27.36
C GLY A 107 16.77 -26.37 28.40
#